data_AF-A0A1G7M5X7-F1
#
_entry.id   AF-A0A1G7M5X7-F1
#
_cell.length_a   1.000
_cell.length_b   1.000
_cell.length_c   1.000
_cell.angle_alpha   90.00
_cell.angle_beta   90.00
_cell.angle_gamma   90.00
#
_symmetry.space_group_name_H-M   'P 1'
#
loop_
_entity.id
_entity.type
_entity.pdbx_description
1 polymer ?
#
loop_
_entity_poly.entity_id
_entity_poly.type
_entity_poly.pdbx_seq_one_letter_code
_entity_poly.pdbx_strand_id
1 'polypeptide(L)' 'MSATLSIKEKSYLEDAMELENLCLVKYSVYADQCEDTELKQLMFDITKNKRQRADRMKRLLGQTHATHYQ' A
#
# COMPACT_ATOMS: atom_id res chain seq x y z
N MET A 1 2.72 -13.44 -21.38
CA MET A 1 2.40 -12.03 -21.65
C MET A 1 3.00 -11.19 -20.54
N SER A 2 4.14 -10.55 -20.79
CA SER A 2 4.73 -9.61 -19.84
C SER A 2 4.03 -8.26 -20.02
N ALA A 3 3.03 -8.00 -19.19
CA ALA A 3 2.31 -6.73 -19.21
C ALA A 3 3.24 -5.65 -18.66
N THR A 4 3.87 -4.88 -19.55
CA THR A 4 4.66 -3.71 -19.16
C THR A 4 3.68 -2.57 -18.88
N LEU A 5 3.65 -2.10 -17.63
CA LEU A 5 2.82 -0.96 -17.24
C LEU A 5 3.24 0.30 -18.02
N SER A 6 2.26 1.02 -18.56
CA SER A 6 2.47 2.36 -19.11
C SER A 6 2.91 3.34 -18.02
N ILE A 7 3.49 4.47 -18.42
CA ILE A 7 3.90 5.55 -17.51
C ILE A 7 2.71 6.02 -16.65
N LYS A 8 1.53 6.12 -17.27
CA LYS A 8 0.30 6.54 -16.59
C LYS A 8 -0.13 5.51 -15.52
N GLU A 9 -0.06 4.23 -15.84
CA GLU A 9 -0.40 3.16 -14.88
C GLU A 9 0.60 3.08 -13.73
N LYS A 10 1.89 3.31 -13.99
CA LYS A 10 2.91 3.41 -12.93
C LYS A 10 2.62 4.57 -11.98
N SER A 11 2.36 5.76 -12.52
CA SER A 11 2.02 6.94 -11.72
C SER A 11 0.77 6.71 -10.85
N TYR A 12 -0.29 6.10 -11.40
CA TYR A 12 -1.47 5.75 -10.59
C TYR A 12 -1.17 4.75 -9.48
N LEU A 13 -0.30 3.77 -9.73
CA LEU A 13 0.09 2.78 -8.73
C LEU A 13 0.99 3.38 -7.64
N GLU A 14 1.86 4.32 -8.01
CA GLU A 14 2.69 5.09 -7.08
C GLU A 14 1.82 5.96 -6.17
N ASP A 15 0.90 6.74 -6.75
CA ASP A 15 -0.06 7.56 -5.99
C ASP A 15 -0.92 6.71 -5.05
N ALA A 16 -1.43 5.58 -5.54
CA ALA A 16 -2.22 4.66 -4.73
C ALA A 16 -1.39 4.05 -3.60
N MET A 17 -0.13 3.72 -3.84
CA MET A 17 0.79 3.19 -2.83
C MET A 17 1.10 4.23 -1.75
N GLU A 18 1.34 5.50 -2.13
CA GLU A 18 1.52 6.59 -1.18
C GLU A 18 0.28 6.80 -0.31
N LEU A 19 -0.92 6.74 -0.90
CA LEU A 19 -2.17 6.86 -0.16
C LEU A 19 -2.34 5.72 0.87
N GLU A 20 -2.00 4.48 0.51
CA GLU A 20 -2.05 3.37 1.46
C GLU A 20 -1.04 3.55 2.60
N ASN A 21 0.18 4.01 2.30
CA ASN A 21 1.20 4.30 3.31
C ASN A 21 0.76 5.43 4.25
N LEU A 22 0.15 6.49 3.73
CA LEU A 22 -0.42 7.57 4.53
C LEU A 22 -1.52 7.05 5.46
N CYS A 23 -2.41 6.18 4.95
CA CYS A 23 -3.41 5.54 5.79
C CYS A 23 -2.75 4.72 6.91
N LEU A 24 -1.72 3.91 6.62
CA LEU A 24 -1.02 3.12 7.63
C LEU A 24 -0.50 3.99 8.78
N VAL A 25 0.15 5.11 8.46
CA VAL A 25 0.65 6.06 9.46
C VAL A 25 -0.49 6.64 10.29
N LYS A 26 -1.56 7.11 9.64
CA LYS A 26 -2.72 7.69 10.35
C LYS A 26 -3.39 6.70 11.30
N TYR A 27 -3.63 5.48 10.83
CA TYR A 27 -4.25 4.45 11.66
C TYR A 27 -3.34 4.03 12.83
N SER A 28 -2.01 4.01 12.65
CA SER A 28 -1.09 3.79 13.76
C SER A 28 -1.21 4.88 14.82
N VAL A 29 -1.17 6.15 14.40
CA VAL A 29 -1.29 7.31 15.31
C VAL A 29 -2.64 7.29 16.03
N TYR A 30 -3.73 7.01 15.32
CA TYR A 30 -5.06 6.97 15.94
C TYR A 30 -5.26 5.76 16.84
N ALA A 31 -4.66 4.61 16.51
CA ALA A 31 -4.70 3.43 17.39
C ALA A 31 -3.93 3.70 18.70
N ASP A 32 -2.81 4.41 18.64
CA ASP A 32 -2.03 4.79 19.83
C ASP A 32 -2.79 5.76 20.75
N GLN A 33 -3.59 6.65 20.16
CA GLN A 33 -4.42 7.64 20.88
C GLN A 33 -5.76 7.09 21.36
N CYS A 34 -6.17 5.92 20.86
CA CYS A 34 -7.43 5.31 21.25
C CYS A 34 -7.27 4.61 22.62
N GLU A 35 -8.33 4.57 23.42
CA GLU A 35 -8.38 3.73 24.63
C GLU A 35 -9.27 2.49 24.41
N ASP A 36 -10.23 2.61 23.49
CA ASP A 36 -11.14 1.53 23.13
C ASP A 36 -10.39 0.39 22.42
N THR A 37 -10.49 -0.81 23.00
CA THR A 37 -9.76 -1.99 22.52
C THR A 37 -10.36 -2.58 21.25
N GLU A 38 -11.68 -2.49 21.06
CA GLU A 38 -12.35 -2.97 19.86
C GLU A 38 -12.04 -2.06 18.67
N LEU A 39 -12.04 -0.74 18.90
CA LEU A 39 -11.64 0.23 17.89
C LEU A 39 -10.17 0.08 17.50
N LYS A 40 -9.26 -0.17 18.47
CA LYS A 40 -7.86 -0.52 18.16
C LYS A 40 -7.77 -1.76 17.28
N GLN A 41 -8.47 -2.83 17.63
CA GLN A 41 -8.44 -4.08 16.88
C GLN A 41 -8.92 -3.85 15.42
N LEU A 42 -9.99 -3.09 15.24
CA LEU A 42 -10.48 -2.71 13.91
C LEU A 42 -9.43 -1.93 13.11
N MET A 43 -8.75 -0.96 13.73
CA MET A 43 -7.67 -0.21 13.10
C MET A 43 -6.48 -1.11 12.73
N PHE A 44 -6.13 -2.08 13.57
CA PHE A 44 -5.12 -3.10 13.27
C PHE A 44 -5.51 -3.97 12.07
N ASP A 45 -6.76 -4.39 11.96
CA ASP A 45 -7.23 -5.20 10.83
C ASP A 45 -7.26 -4.40 9.52
N ILE A 46 -7.64 -3.12 9.58
CA ILE A 46 -7.58 -2.21 8.43
C ILE A 46 -6.12 -2.03 7.98
N THR A 47 -5.21 -1.74 8.91
CA THR A 47 -3.78 -1.54 8.57
C THR A 47 -3.14 -2.80 7.99
N LYS A 48 -3.47 -3.99 8.50
CA LYS A 48 -3.01 -5.26 7.93
C LYS A 48 -3.43 -5.41 6.46
N ASN A 49 -4.68 -5.13 6.14
CA ASN A 49 -5.19 -5.19 4.76
C ASN A 49 -4.51 -4.15 3.85
N LYS A 50 -4.29 -2.94 4.36
CA LYS A 50 -3.61 -1.86 3.61
C LYS A 50 -2.14 -2.17 3.33
N ARG A 51 -1.42 -2.76 4.29
CA ARG A 51 -0.04 -3.23 4.08
C ARG A 51 0.03 -4.28 2.99
N GLN A 52 -0.88 -5.25 2.99
CA GLN A 52 -0.96 -6.25 1.92
C GLN A 52 -1.25 -5.63 0.54
N ARG A 53 -2.06 -4.56 0.48
CA ARG A 53 -2.32 -3.82 -0.77
C ARG A 53 -1.08 -3.08 -1.26
N ALA A 54 -0.38 -2.36 -0.38
CA ALA A 54 0.87 -1.69 -0.69
C ALA A 54 1.95 -2.68 -1.16
N ASP A 55 2.08 -3.85 -0.51
CA ASP A 55 3.02 -4.89 -0.92
C ASP A 55 2.72 -5.45 -2.31
N ARG A 56 1.42 -5.58 -2.66
CA ARG A 56 1.01 -5.98 -4.02
C ARG A 56 1.38 -4.91 -5.05
N MET A 57 1.10 -3.63 -4.77
CA MET A 57 1.47 -2.52 -5.64
C MET A 57 2.99 -2.45 -5.86
N LYS A 58 3.78 -2.60 -4.79
CA LYS A 58 5.24 -2.64 -4.86
C LYS A 58 5.75 -3.81 -5.70
N ARG A 59 5.12 -4.99 -5.62
CA ARG A 59 5.45 -6.12 -6.50
C ARG A 59 5.12 -5.83 -7.97
N LEU A 60 3.97 -5.22 -8.26
CA LEU A 60 3.59 -4.85 -9.63
C LEU A 60 4.55 -3.82 -10.24
N LEU A 61 4.90 -2.79 -9.47
CA LEU A 61 5.91 -1.80 -9.86
C LEU A 61 7.29 -2.46 -10.05
N GLY A 62 7.74 -3.27 -9.10
CA GLY A 62 9.03 -3.97 -9.15
C GLY A 62 9.16 -4.99 -10.29
N GLN A 63 8.10 -5.71 -10.62
CA GLN A 63 8.06 -6.63 -11.77
C GLN A 63 8.27 -5.88 -13.09
N THR A 64 7.86 -4.62 -13.17
CA THR A 64 8.06 -3.78 -14.36
C THR A 64 9.48 -3.22 -14.46
N HIS A 65 10.23 -3.15 -13.35
CA HIS A 65 11.64 -2.73 -13.36
C HIS A 65 12.58 -3.85 -13.85
N ALA A 66 12.22 -5.12 -13.64
CA ALA A 66 13.03 -6.26 -14.06
C ALA A 66 13.07 -6.45 -15.59
N THR A 67 12.06 -5.97 -16.32
CA THR A 67 11.99 -6.09 -17.79
C THR A 67 12.70 -4.99 -18.56
N HIS A 68 13.26 -3.97 -17.89
CA HIS A 68 13.95 -2.85 -18.55
C HIS A 68 15.50 -3.00 -18.56
N TYR A 69 16.02 -4.11 -18.03
CA TYR A 69 17.45 -4.45 -17.97
C TYR A 69 17.82 -5.69 -18.82
N GLN A 70 17.15 -5.90 -19.95
CA GLN A 70 17.54 -6.87 -20.98
C GLN A 70 17.54 -6.22 -22.36
#